data_AF-A0A2V9HB33-F1
#
_entry.id   AF-A0A2V9HB33-F1
#
_cell.length_a   1.000
_cell.length_b   1.000
_cell.length_c   1.000
_cell.angle_alpha   90.00
_cell.angle_beta   90.00
_cell.angle_gamma   90.00
#
_symmetry.space_group_name_H-M   'P 1'
#
loop_
_entity.id
_entity.type
_entity.pdbx_description
1 polymer ?
#
loop_
_entity_poly.entity_id
_entity_poly.type
_entity_poly.pdbx_seq_one_letter_code
_entity_poly.pdbx_strand_id
1 'polypeptide(L)'
;MAFVRRKGNLFYLVHNVRRGGKVLQLHLARLGDRARITDEVVREVSKKHPFMELNWSALREQLSTRVDLVNPHAPAVQKLVSSLRALNLDLAEIFPPLLRISESPAVSRELLVQLRLLQSTIQVKLDQFGRGRGRFSSANPPSRAR
;
A
#
# COMPACT_ATOMS: atom_id res chain seq x y z
N MET A 1 -9.05 -10.70 -20.18
CA MET A 1 -8.02 -9.81 -19.57
C MET A 1 -8.50 -9.36 -18.19
N ALA A 2 -7.65 -9.49 -17.17
CA ALA A 2 -7.96 -9.05 -15.80
C ALA A 2 -7.48 -7.62 -15.52
N PHE A 3 -8.22 -6.89 -14.69
CA PHE A 3 -7.89 -5.53 -14.27
C PHE A 3 -8.66 -5.18 -12.99
N VAL A 4 -8.27 -4.08 -12.34
CA VAL A 4 -9.00 -3.55 -11.18
C VAL A 4 -9.98 -2.48 -11.60
N ARG A 5 -11.21 -2.61 -11.12
CA ARG A 5 -12.30 -1.66 -11.31
C ARG A 5 -12.64 -1.00 -9.98
N ARG A 6 -12.85 0.31 -10.00
CA ARG A 6 -13.43 1.06 -8.87
C ARG A 6 -14.95 1.12 -9.02
N LYS A 7 -15.68 0.86 -7.93
CA LYS A 7 -17.13 1.10 -7.82
C LYS A 7 -17.39 1.74 -6.46
N GLY A 8 -17.74 3.02 -6.47
CA GLY A 8 -17.78 3.84 -5.25
C GLY A 8 -16.41 4.00 -4.60
N ASN A 9 -16.32 3.72 -3.31
CA ASN A 9 -15.07 3.73 -2.53
C ASN A 9 -14.36 2.37 -2.48
N LEU A 10 -14.86 1.39 -3.24
CA LEU A 10 -14.34 0.03 -3.22
C LEU A 10 -13.69 -0.33 -4.55
N PHE A 11 -12.65 -1.14 -4.45
CA PHE A 11 -11.93 -1.73 -5.57
C PHE A 11 -12.28 -3.20 -5.71
N TYR A 12 -12.37 -3.64 -6.96
CA TYR A 12 -12.76 -4.99 -7.34
C TYR A 12 -11.83 -5.51 -8.43
N LEU A 13 -11.34 -6.74 -8.28
CA LEU A 13 -10.61 -7.44 -9.33
C LEU A 13 -11.62 -8.12 -10.25
N VAL A 14 -11.55 -7.82 -11.55
CA VAL A 14 -12.47 -8.33 -12.56
C VAL A 14 -11.70 -8.90 -13.76
N HIS A 15 -12.32 -9.81 -14.50
CA HIS A 15 -11.77 -10.37 -15.73
C HIS A 15 -12.81 -10.33 -16.85
N ASN A 16 -12.43 -9.74 -17.99
CA ASN A 16 -13.25 -9.77 -19.20
C ASN A 16 -13.16 -11.14 -19.87
N VAL A 17 -14.29 -11.84 -19.93
CA VAL A 17 -14.48 -13.10 -20.68
C VAL A 17 -15.34 -12.85 -21.91
N ARG A 18 -15.12 -13.60 -23.01
CA ARG A 18 -16.00 -13.58 -24.18
C ARG A 18 -16.90 -14.80 -24.18
N ARG A 19 -18.21 -14.60 -24.31
CA ARG A 19 -19.20 -15.68 -24.42
C ARG A 19 -20.26 -15.29 -25.47
N GLY A 20 -20.40 -16.09 -26.52
CA GLY A 20 -21.40 -15.87 -27.57
C GLY A 20 -21.31 -14.49 -28.25
N GLY A 21 -20.09 -14.05 -28.58
CA GLY A 21 -19.86 -12.74 -29.22
C GLY A 21 -19.95 -11.51 -28.30
N LYS A 22 -20.36 -11.67 -27.04
CA LYS A 22 -20.43 -10.58 -26.06
C LYS A 22 -19.27 -10.64 -25.06
N VAL A 23 -18.81 -9.47 -24.63
CA VAL A 23 -17.83 -9.34 -23.53
C VAL A 23 -18.59 -9.25 -22.22
N LEU A 24 -18.29 -10.16 -21.29
CA LEU A 24 -18.85 -10.20 -19.94
C LEU A 24 -17.74 -9.94 -18.92
N GLN A 25 -18.08 -9.26 -17.83
CA GLN A 25 -17.17 -9.04 -16.70
C GLN A 25 -17.41 -10.09 -15.62
N LEU A 26 -16.43 -10.97 -15.42
CA LEU A 26 -16.40 -11.87 -14.28
C LEU A 26 -15.79 -11.14 -13.08
N HIS A 27 -16.48 -11.19 -11.95
CA HIS A 27 -15.99 -10.65 -10.69
C HIS A 27 -15.15 -11.68 -9.95
N LEU A 28 -13.86 -11.39 -9.74
CA LEU A 28 -12.91 -12.32 -9.11
C LEU A 28 -12.82 -12.10 -7.61
N ALA A 29 -12.64 -10.85 -7.16
CA ALA A 29 -12.48 -10.53 -5.75
C ALA A 29 -12.83 -9.07 -5.44
N ARG A 30 -13.24 -8.82 -4.19
CA ARG A 30 -13.35 -7.47 -3.62
C ARG A 30 -12.05 -7.14 -2.90
N LEU A 31 -11.39 -6.05 -3.29
CA LEU A 31 -10.08 -5.65 -2.77
C LEU A 31 -10.18 -4.66 -1.59
N GLY A 32 -11.36 -4.07 -1.36
CA GLY A 32 -11.57 -3.12 -0.27
C GLY A 32 -11.37 -1.66 -0.69
N ASP A 33 -11.02 -0.80 0.26
CA ASP A 33 -10.87 0.66 0.08
C ASP A 33 -9.53 1.06 -0.57
N ARG A 34 -8.58 0.13 -0.61
CA ARG A 34 -7.30 0.26 -1.30
C ARG A 34 -7.20 -0.87 -2.32
N ALA A 35 -6.83 -0.52 -3.55
CA ALA A 35 -6.57 -1.49 -4.59
C ALA A 35 -5.26 -2.24 -4.32
N ARG A 36 -5.28 -3.27 -3.45
CA ARG A 36 -4.12 -4.11 -3.16
C ARG A 36 -4.43 -5.58 -3.44
N ILE A 37 -3.51 -6.26 -4.10
CA ILE A 37 -3.57 -7.71 -4.33
C ILE A 37 -2.64 -8.38 -3.31
N THR A 38 -3.21 -8.81 -2.19
CA THR A 38 -2.52 -9.58 -1.15
C THR A 38 -2.37 -11.04 -1.57
N ASP A 39 -1.53 -11.80 -0.87
CA ASP A 39 -1.41 -13.25 -1.11
C ASP A 39 -2.71 -14.00 -0.78
N GLU A 40 -3.49 -13.49 0.17
CA GLU A 40 -4.83 -14.01 0.45
C GLU A 40 -5.77 -13.85 -0.74
N VAL A 41 -5.81 -12.68 -1.38
CA VAL A 41 -6.60 -12.46 -2.60
C VAL A 41 -6.16 -13.41 -3.72
N VAL A 42 -4.85 -13.58 -3.91
CA VAL A 42 -4.31 -14.52 -4.91
C VAL A 42 -4.80 -15.94 -4.62
N ARG A 43 -4.64 -16.41 -3.37
CA ARG A 43 -5.05 -17.75 -2.96
C ARG A 43 -6.56 -17.96 -3.13
N GLU A 44 -7.38 -16.99 -2.72
CA GLU A 44 -8.83 -17.09 -2.85
C GLU A 44 -9.27 -17.15 -4.32
N VAL A 45 -8.71 -16.29 -5.18
CA VAL A 45 -9.06 -16.25 -6.60
C VAL A 45 -8.58 -17.52 -7.30
N SER A 46 -7.35 -17.98 -7.04
CA SER A 46 -6.83 -19.22 -7.62
C SER A 46 -7.66 -20.44 -7.18
N LYS A 47 -8.20 -20.45 -5.96
CA LYS A 47 -9.11 -21.52 -5.50
C LYS A 47 -10.47 -21.46 -6.18
N LYS A 48 -11.05 -20.27 -6.35
CA LYS A 48 -12.39 -20.09 -6.96
C LYS A 48 -12.37 -20.20 -8.48
N HIS A 49 -11.23 -19.89 -9.11
CA HIS A 49 -11.05 -19.84 -10.56
C HIS A 49 -9.77 -20.58 -10.97
N PRO A 50 -9.67 -21.91 -10.74
CA PRO A 50 -8.43 -22.67 -10.91
C PRO A 50 -7.92 -22.73 -12.35
N PHE A 51 -8.80 -22.57 -13.35
CA PHE A 51 -8.44 -22.59 -14.77
C PHE A 51 -8.10 -21.20 -15.32
N MET A 52 -8.10 -20.16 -14.47
CA MET A 52 -7.83 -18.80 -14.90
C MET A 52 -6.36 -18.45 -14.65
N GLU A 53 -5.59 -18.35 -15.73
CA GLU A 53 -4.23 -17.84 -15.65
C GLU A 53 -4.23 -16.31 -15.56
N LEU A 54 -3.84 -15.81 -14.39
CA LEU A 54 -3.68 -14.38 -14.14
C LEU A 54 -2.20 -14.05 -13.95
N ASN A 55 -1.73 -13.02 -14.67
CA ASN A 55 -0.42 -12.46 -14.43
C ASN A 55 -0.46 -11.57 -13.17
N TRP A 56 -0.25 -12.20 -12.01
CA TRP A 56 -0.31 -11.55 -10.70
C TRP A 56 0.75 -10.46 -10.51
N SER A 57 1.95 -10.64 -11.07
CA SER A 57 3.01 -9.62 -10.99
C SER A 57 2.63 -8.36 -11.75
N ALA A 58 2.14 -8.49 -12.98
CA ALA A 58 1.68 -7.35 -13.78
C ALA A 58 0.48 -6.63 -13.12
N LEU A 59 -0.47 -7.37 -12.56
CA LEU A 59 -1.61 -6.78 -11.84
C LEU A 59 -1.16 -6.02 -10.58
N ARG A 60 -0.19 -6.55 -9.84
CA ARG A 60 0.40 -5.87 -8.66
C ARG A 60 1.14 -4.60 -9.07
N GLU A 61 1.87 -4.64 -10.18
CA GLU A 61 2.59 -3.49 -10.71
C GLU A 61 1.65 -2.36 -11.13
N GLN A 62 0.56 -2.66 -11.85
CA GLN A 62 -0.48 -1.69 -12.21
C GLN A 62 -1.11 -1.01 -10.99
N LEU A 63 -1.18 -1.72 -9.86
CA LEU A 63 -1.73 -1.21 -8.61
C LEU A 63 -0.71 -0.49 -7.73
N SER A 64 0.58 -0.53 -8.07
CA SER A 64 1.63 0.23 -7.40
C SER A 64 1.52 1.72 -7.72
N THR A 65 0.35 2.29 -7.40
CA THR A 65 0.05 3.70 -7.59
C THR A 65 0.95 4.43 -6.61
N ARG A 66 2.00 5.07 -7.14
CA ARG A 66 2.83 5.98 -6.38
C ARG A 66 1.91 7.08 -5.86
N VAL A 67 1.96 7.37 -4.56
CA VAL A 67 1.27 8.54 -4.03
C VAL A 67 1.92 9.74 -4.70
N ASP A 68 1.14 10.49 -5.48
CA ASP A 68 1.61 11.75 -6.03
C ASP A 68 1.76 12.75 -4.88
N LEU A 69 3.00 13.07 -4.57
CA LEU A 69 3.38 13.98 -3.48
C LEU A 69 3.46 15.45 -3.96
N VAL A 70 3.24 15.72 -5.25
CA VAL A 70 3.33 17.08 -5.82
C VAL A 70 2.19 17.97 -5.30
N ASN A 71 1.00 17.40 -5.08
CA ASN A 71 -0.14 18.13 -4.53
C ASN A 71 -0.36 17.77 -3.04
N PRO A 72 -0.05 18.67 -2.09
CA PRO A 72 -0.24 18.40 -0.67
C PRO A 72 -1.72 18.26 -0.25
N HIS A 73 -2.65 18.80 -1.05
CA HIS A 73 -4.10 18.68 -0.82
C HIS A 73 -4.70 17.45 -1.53
N ALA A 74 -3.90 16.64 -2.21
CA ALA A 74 -4.39 15.41 -2.82
C ALA A 74 -5.02 14.51 -1.74
N PRO A 75 -6.22 13.94 -1.98
CA PRO A 75 -6.89 13.08 -1.00
C PRO A 75 -6.02 11.91 -0.51
N ALA A 76 -5.15 11.40 -1.37
CA ALA A 76 -4.20 10.33 -1.03
C ALA A 76 -3.14 10.78 0.00
N VAL A 77 -2.62 12.00 -0.13
CA VAL A 77 -1.66 12.60 0.81
C VAL A 77 -2.33 12.90 2.14
N GLN A 78 -3.51 13.50 2.11
CA GLN A 78 -4.28 13.80 3.33
C GLN A 78 -4.64 12.52 4.10
N LYS A 79 -5.09 11.47 3.40
CA LYS A 79 -5.37 10.16 4.01
C LYS A 79 -4.10 9.53 4.59
N LEU A 80 -2.95 9.67 3.94
CA LEU A 80 -1.68 9.17 4.46
C LEU A 80 -1.29 9.89 5.76
N VAL A 81 -1.36 11.22 5.79
CA VAL A 81 -1.05 12.03 6.97
C VAL A 81 -1.99 11.66 8.13
N SER A 82 -3.30 11.56 7.89
CA SER A 82 -4.25 11.20 8.93
C SER A 82 -4.02 9.77 9.46
N SER A 83 -3.73 8.80 8.59
CA SER A 83 -3.41 7.44 9.00
C SER A 83 -2.12 7.36 9.83
N LEU A 84 -1.09 8.14 9.49
CA LEU A 84 0.15 8.20 10.28
C LEU A 84 -0.08 8.82 11.67
N ARG A 85 -0.91 9.87 11.77
CA ARG A 85 -1.28 10.45 13.07
C ARG A 85 -2.03 9.46 13.95
N ALA A 86 -3.03 8.78 13.39
CA ALA A 86 -3.79 7.75 14.11
C ALA A 86 -2.86 6.64 14.61
N LEU A 87 -2.02 6.09 13.74
CA LEU A 87 -1.07 5.06 14.11
C LEU A 87 -0.12 5.51 15.24
N ASN A 88 0.38 6.75 15.20
CA ASN A 88 1.24 7.26 16.27
C ASN A 88 0.51 7.34 17.61
N LEU A 89 -0.77 7.71 17.64
CA LEU A 89 -1.59 7.72 18.85
C LEU A 89 -1.82 6.28 19.35
N ASP A 90 -2.24 5.38 18.46
CA ASP A 90 -2.47 3.97 18.79
C ASP A 90 -1.21 3.31 19.38
N LEU A 91 -0.03 3.61 18.81
CA LEU A 91 1.25 3.11 19.31
C LEU A 91 1.63 3.72 20.67
N ALA A 92 1.28 4.97 20.94
CA ALA A 92 1.54 5.62 22.22
C ALA A 92 0.72 5.00 23.36
N GLU A 93 -0.44 4.42 23.05
CA GLU A 93 -1.29 3.70 24.00
C GLU A 93 -0.81 2.27 24.28
N ILE A 94 0.14 1.73 23.51
CA ILE A 94 0.69 0.38 23.76
C ILE A 94 1.55 0.41 25.02
N PHE A 95 1.09 -0.27 26.07
CA PHE A 95 1.86 -0.44 27.30
C PHE A 95 2.73 -1.71 27.24
N PRO A 96 4.08 -1.61 27.14
CA PRO A 96 4.95 -2.77 26.94
C PRO A 96 4.85 -3.88 28.01
N PRO A 97 4.62 -3.57 29.30
CA PRO A 97 4.38 -4.59 30.31
C PRO A 97 3.15 -5.48 30.05
N LEU A 98 2.09 -4.95 29.42
CA LEU A 98 0.88 -5.74 29.13
C LEU A 98 1.12 -6.76 28.00
N LEU A 99 2.06 -6.50 27.08
CA LEU A 99 2.44 -7.46 26.03
C LEU A 99 3.15 -8.70 26.58
N ARG A 100 3.78 -8.60 27.76
CA ARG A 100 4.39 -9.72 28.48
C ARG A 100 3.37 -10.51 29.31
N ILE A 101 2.26 -9.87 29.67
CA ILE A 101 1.15 -10.46 30.44
C ILE A 101 0.07 -11.06 29.52
N SER A 102 0.04 -10.66 28.25
CA SER A 102 -0.88 -11.19 27.23
C SER A 102 -0.86 -12.71 27.16
N GLU A 103 -2.04 -13.32 27.28
CA GLU A 103 -2.27 -14.78 27.26
C GLU A 103 -1.89 -15.45 25.93
N SER A 104 -1.56 -14.69 24.89
CA SER A 104 -1.15 -15.21 23.58
C SER A 104 0.28 -14.79 23.20
N PRO A 105 1.29 -15.62 23.50
CA PRO A 105 2.68 -15.39 23.08
C PRO A 105 2.83 -15.22 21.56
N ALA A 106 1.96 -15.87 20.77
CA ALA A 106 1.94 -15.75 19.31
C ALA A 106 1.58 -14.32 18.85
N VAL A 107 0.57 -13.71 19.47
CA VAL A 107 0.13 -12.34 19.15
C VAL A 107 1.21 -11.33 19.55
N SER A 108 1.81 -11.47 20.74
CA SER A 108 2.90 -10.58 21.17
C SER A 108 4.12 -10.67 20.26
N ARG A 109 4.46 -11.87 19.76
CA ARG A 109 5.55 -12.07 18.81
C ARG A 109 5.24 -11.45 17.45
N GLU A 110 4.04 -11.65 16.93
CA GLU A 110 3.60 -11.05 15.67
C GLU A 110 3.62 -9.52 15.76
N LEU A 111 3.09 -8.94 16.85
CA LEU A 111 3.13 -7.49 17.06
C LEU A 111 4.57 -6.96 17.07
N LEU A 112 5.50 -7.64 17.75
CA LEU A 112 6.91 -7.24 17.76
C LEU A 112 7.53 -7.28 16.35
N VAL A 113 7.21 -8.30 15.55
CA VAL A 113 7.67 -8.41 14.15
C VAL A 113 7.14 -7.26 13.31
N GLN A 114 5.84 -6.95 13.43
CA GLN A 114 5.21 -5.86 12.70
C GLN A 114 5.78 -4.49 13.09
N LEU A 115 6.05 -4.25 14.38
CA LEU A 115 6.68 -3.01 14.85
C LEU A 115 8.10 -2.84 14.30
N ARG A 116 8.90 -3.91 14.25
CA ARG A 116 10.24 -3.89 13.65
C ARG A 116 10.20 -3.63 12.14
N LEU A 117 9.26 -4.26 11.44
CA LEU A 117 9.07 -4.04 10.00
C LEU A 117 8.65 -2.59 9.71
N LEU A 118 7.75 -2.05 10.54
CA LEU A 118 7.31 -0.66 10.46
C LEU A 118 8.48 0.30 10.67
N GLN A 119 9.30 0.08 11.71
CA GLN A 119 10.50 0.89 11.98
C GLN A 119 11.46 0.91 10.78
N SER A 120 11.79 -0.26 10.23
CA SER A 120 12.68 -0.37 9.06
C SER A 120 12.11 0.37 7.85
N THR A 121 10.81 0.20 7.58
CA THR A 121 10.13 0.89 6.47
C THR A 121 10.16 2.41 6.64
N ILE A 122 9.88 2.91 7.85
CA ILE A 122 9.93 4.34 8.16
C ILE A 122 11.35 4.87 7.97
N GLN A 123 12.36 4.17 8.48
CA GLN A 123 13.76 4.60 8.34
C GLN A 123 14.15 4.76 6.86
N VAL A 124 13.86 3.77 6.02
CA VAL A 124 14.13 3.86 4.58
C VAL A 124 13.42 5.05 3.95
N LYS A 125 12.17 5.34 4.35
CA LYS A 125 11.43 6.50 3.85
C LYS A 125 12.03 7.83 4.33
N LEU A 126 12.39 7.94 5.59
CA LEU A 126 13.07 9.13 6.12
C LEU A 126 14.38 9.39 5.39
N ASP A 127 15.17 8.35 5.13
CA ASP A 127 16.41 8.46 4.35
C ASP A 127 16.15 8.93 2.92
N GLN A 128 15.10 8.41 2.26
CA GLN A 128 14.67 8.83 0.92
C GLN A 128 14.25 10.31 0.90
N PHE A 129 13.50 10.77 1.90
CA PHE A 129 13.09 12.19 2.02
C PHE A 129 14.27 13.11 2.40
N GLY A 130 15.16 12.66 3.27
CA GLY A 130 16.35 13.40 3.70
C GLY A 130 17.35 13.62 2.57
N ARG A 131 17.59 12.59 1.75
CA ARG A 131 18.47 12.68 0.56
C ARG A 131 17.95 13.66 -0.51
N GLY A 132 16.64 13.91 -0.56
CA GLY A 132 16.03 14.89 -1.48
C GLY A 132 16.36 16.35 -1.16
N ARG A 133 16.65 16.69 0.10
CA ARG A 133 16.99 18.07 0.51
C ARG A 133 18.40 18.50 0.15
N GLY A 134 19.33 17.56 -0.07
CA GLY A 134 20.74 17.86 -0.35
C GLY A 134 21.02 18.37 -1.77
N ARG A 135 20.10 18.20 -2.72
CA ARG A 135 20.32 18.55 -4.15
C ARG A 135 19.83 19.94 -4.56
N PHE A 136 19.06 20.63 -3.71
CA PHE A 136 18.50 21.95 -4.03
C PHE A 136 19.24 23.13 -3.35
N SER A 137 20.20 22.87 -2.47
CA SER A 137 20.90 23.93 -1.72
C SER A 137 22.26 24.36 -2.27
N SER A 138 22.74 23.80 -3.39
CA SER A 138 24.10 24.07 -3.92
C SER A 138 24.15 24.76 -5.29
N ALA A 139 23.13 25.54 -5.66
CA ALA A 139 23.18 26.39 -6.85
C ALA A 139 23.36 27.85 -6.42
N ASN A 140 24.55 28.17 -5.89
CA ASN A 140 24.99 29.55 -5.76
C ASN A 140 25.73 29.91 -7.06
N PRO A 141 25.22 30.80 -7.93
CA PRO A 141 25.94 31.20 -9.12
C PRO A 141 27.16 32.06 -8.73
N PRO A 142 28.30 31.94 -9.44
CA PRO A 142 29.46 32.79 -9.16
C PRO A 142 29.12 34.23 -9.52
N SER A 143 29.13 35.09 -8.51
CA SER A 143 29.19 36.54 -8.66
C SER A 143 30.43 36.90 -9.50
N ARG A 144 30.21 37.26 -10.77
CA ARG A 144 31.23 37.96 -11.58
C ARG A 144 31.34 39.39 -11.04
N ALA A 145 32.39 39.65 -10.28
CA ALA A 145 32.87 41.01 -10.03
C ALA A 145 33.58 41.51 -11.30
N ARG A 146 33.33 42.79 -11.61
CA ARG A 146 33.94 43.57 -12.70
C ARG A 146 35.38 43.94 -12.39
#